data_AF-A0A8C7ZH07-F1
#
_entry.id   AF-A0A8C7ZH07-F1
#
_cell.length_a   1.000
_cell.length_b   1.000
_cell.length_c   1.000
_cell.angle_alpha   90.00
_cell.angle_beta   90.00
_cell.angle_gamma   90.00
#
_symmetry.space_group_name_H-M   'P 1'
#
loop_
_entity.id
_entity.type
_entity.pdbx_description
1 polymer ?
#
loop_
_entity_poly.entity_id
_entity_poly.type
_entity_poly.pdbx_seq_one_letter_code
_entity_poly.pdbx_strand_id
1 'polypeptide(L)'
;MFKGDTLQDQSLTKALEGRRSAEAARKARIFNTRLRVMGLDLDALNQQVKDKQQQENMEKLQSKALETLKKSQDEALLQQDNNEKDKRQALQKDLTHYWATQQKLDTQNAGLKNGLKGAFDITTPEAKLGPASMQRFQVGLLSEVECLPGWVVRPHHMLLPQAAERAESLKEQHRQEETENLAEMWHTMTSDMLTECADAGERDVGGGKPPQILPDRWKGIRPEQLCSFQRDREQQCQQKQVQEPVLKML
;
A
#
# COMPACT_ATOMS: atom_id res chain seq x y z
N MET A 1 -35.40 71.14 30.58
CA MET A 1 -34.23 70.30 30.92
C MET A 1 -34.11 69.21 29.85
N PHE A 2 -33.25 69.39 28.85
CA PHE A 2 -33.05 68.37 27.80
C PHE A 2 -31.88 67.47 28.21
N LYS A 3 -32.19 66.23 28.57
CA LYS A 3 -31.22 65.14 28.78
C LYS A 3 -31.74 63.94 27.99
N GLY A 4 -31.58 63.97 26.66
CA GLY A 4 -32.00 62.91 25.76
C GLY A 4 -30.94 62.50 24.73
N ASP A 5 -30.09 63.42 24.30
CA ASP A 5 -29.28 63.22 23.08
C ASP A 5 -27.83 62.77 23.34
N THR A 6 -27.40 62.68 24.61
CA THR A 6 -25.98 62.52 24.96
C THR A 6 -25.34 61.21 24.48
N LEU A 7 -26.09 60.11 24.40
CA LEU A 7 -25.57 58.82 23.92
C LEU A 7 -25.52 58.74 22.39
N GLN A 8 -26.50 59.32 21.70
CA GLN A 8 -26.51 59.40 20.23
C GLN A 8 -25.42 60.36 19.75
N ASP A 9 -25.25 61.50 20.41
CA ASP A 9 -24.16 62.44 20.11
C ASP A 9 -22.78 61.81 20.38
N GLN A 10 -22.61 61.04 21.46
CA GLN A 10 -21.37 60.29 21.72
C GLN A 10 -21.08 59.19 20.69
N SER A 11 -22.11 58.55 20.14
CA SER A 11 -21.97 57.58 19.06
C SER A 11 -21.56 58.27 17.75
N LEU A 12 -22.19 59.40 17.43
CA LEU A 12 -21.89 60.18 16.23
C LEU A 12 -20.48 60.78 16.28
N THR A 13 -20.04 61.29 17.43
CA THR A 13 -18.66 61.79 17.61
C THR A 13 -17.63 60.67 17.44
N LYS A 14 -17.85 59.49 18.04
CA LYS A 14 -16.99 58.32 17.85
C LYS A 14 -16.94 57.86 16.39
N ALA A 15 -18.07 57.87 15.68
CA ALA A 15 -18.11 57.52 14.27
C ALA A 15 -17.34 58.53 13.40
N LEU A 16 -17.45 59.82 13.71
CA LEU A 16 -16.67 60.88 13.05
C LEU A 16 -15.18 60.78 13.35
N GLU A 17 -14.79 60.49 14.59
CA GLU A 17 -13.40 60.26 14.99
C GLU A 17 -12.82 59.02 14.32
N GLY A 18 -13.58 57.93 14.24
CA GLY A 18 -13.20 56.72 13.51
C GLY A 18 -13.00 56.96 12.02
N ARG A 19 -13.84 57.79 11.40
CA ARG A 19 -13.65 58.23 10.00
C ARG A 19 -12.38 59.08 9.85
N ARG A 20 -12.16 60.03 10.75
CA ARG A 20 -10.96 60.89 10.74
C ARG A 20 -9.68 60.06 10.92
N SER A 21 -9.67 59.09 11.83
CA SER A 21 -8.50 58.23 12.06
C SER A 21 -8.25 57.26 10.90
N ALA A 22 -9.31 56.67 10.32
CA ALA A 22 -9.20 55.83 9.13
C ALA A 22 -8.68 56.62 7.91
N GLU A 23 -9.17 57.85 7.71
CA GLU A 23 -8.64 58.75 6.68
C GLU A 23 -7.19 59.14 6.94
N ALA A 24 -6.81 59.43 8.19
CA ALA A 24 -5.42 59.73 8.54
C ALA A 24 -4.50 58.54 8.25
N ALA A 25 -4.90 57.33 8.64
CA ALA A 25 -4.17 56.09 8.35
C ALA A 25 -4.12 55.77 6.83
N ARG A 26 -5.16 56.11 6.08
CA ARG A 26 -5.18 56.00 4.61
C ARG A 26 -4.23 57.00 3.97
N LYS A 27 -4.30 58.28 4.36
CA LYS A 27 -3.42 59.35 3.85
C LYS A 27 -1.96 59.04 4.16
N ALA A 28 -1.65 58.59 5.38
CA ALA A 28 -0.29 58.17 5.75
C ALA A 28 0.28 57.10 4.81
N ARG A 29 -0.55 56.15 4.36
CA ARG A 29 -0.16 55.12 3.39
C ARG A 29 -0.02 55.65 1.96
N ILE A 30 -0.95 56.49 1.50
CA ILE A 30 -0.96 57.02 0.13
C ILE A 30 0.20 57.99 -0.12
N PHE A 31 0.51 58.84 0.85
CA PHE A 31 1.56 59.87 0.72
C PHE A 31 2.96 59.32 1.01
N ASN A 32 3.09 58.17 1.67
CA ASN A 32 4.38 57.49 1.82
C ASN A 32 4.69 56.63 0.58
N THR A 33 5.63 57.08 -0.25
CA THR A 33 6.00 56.39 -1.50
C THR A 33 6.55 54.98 -1.28
N ARG A 34 7.33 54.76 -0.22
CA ARG A 34 7.90 53.43 0.10
C ARG A 34 6.82 52.44 0.51
N LEU A 35 5.90 52.83 1.39
CA LEU A 35 4.78 51.98 1.80
C LEU A 35 3.82 51.73 0.64
N ARG A 36 3.61 52.72 -0.26
CA ARG A 36 2.76 52.56 -1.45
C ARG A 36 3.33 51.58 -2.48
N VAL A 37 4.66 51.59 -2.65
CA VAL A 37 5.34 50.74 -3.64
C VAL A 37 5.60 49.33 -3.10
N MET A 38 6.06 49.19 -1.86
CA MET A 38 6.45 47.89 -1.28
C MET A 38 5.33 47.24 -0.46
N GLY A 39 4.57 48.00 0.33
CA GLY A 39 3.37 47.51 1.02
C GLY A 39 3.54 46.30 1.94
N LEU A 40 4.71 46.10 2.55
CA LEU A 40 4.99 44.93 3.39
C LEU A 40 4.71 45.19 4.88
N ASP A 41 4.05 44.23 5.52
CA ASP A 41 3.89 44.15 6.97
C ASP A 41 4.88 43.12 7.53
N LEU A 42 6.00 43.62 8.06
CA LEU A 42 7.07 42.77 8.58
C LEU A 42 6.64 42.02 9.84
N ASP A 43 5.82 42.63 10.69
CA ASP A 43 5.41 42.04 11.96
C ASP A 43 4.43 40.88 11.73
N ALA A 44 3.45 41.08 10.84
CA ALA A 44 2.53 40.02 10.43
C ALA A 44 3.28 38.87 9.74
N LEU A 45 4.24 39.17 8.87
CA LEU A 45 5.02 38.14 8.18
C LEU A 45 5.90 37.35 9.16
N ASN A 46 6.54 38.03 10.11
CA ASN A 46 7.31 37.37 11.17
C ASN A 46 6.42 36.48 12.04
N GLN A 47 5.19 36.90 12.32
CA GLN A 47 4.23 36.08 13.06
C GLN A 47 3.84 34.84 12.25
N GLN A 48 3.52 34.97 10.96
CA GLN A 48 3.23 33.83 10.08
C GLN A 48 4.38 32.83 10.01
N VAL A 49 5.62 33.30 9.95
CA VAL A 49 6.80 32.43 9.95
C VAL A 49 6.89 31.65 11.26
N LYS A 50 6.66 32.30 12.41
CA LYS A 50 6.64 31.63 13.71
C LYS A 50 5.53 30.59 13.79
N ASP A 51 4.32 30.94 13.36
CA ASP A 51 3.16 30.05 13.39
C ASP A 51 3.42 28.81 12.51
N LYS A 52 3.97 29.01 11.31
CA LYS A 52 4.36 27.91 10.41
C LYS A 52 5.43 27.02 11.03
N GLN A 53 6.44 27.61 11.67
CA GLN A 53 7.50 26.84 12.33
C GLN A 53 6.97 26.04 13.52
N GLN A 54 6.02 26.59 14.28
CA GLN A 54 5.32 25.86 15.34
C GLN A 54 4.54 24.69 14.78
N GLN A 55 3.79 24.89 13.69
CA GLN A 55 3.05 23.83 13.03
C GLN A 55 3.98 22.69 12.56
N GLU A 56 5.07 23.01 11.85
CA GLU A 56 6.05 22.02 11.40
C GLU A 56 6.67 21.26 12.57
N ASN A 57 6.95 21.93 13.68
CA ASN A 57 7.47 21.28 14.88
C ASN A 57 6.45 20.32 15.49
N MET A 58 5.17 20.69 15.54
CA MET A 58 4.09 19.81 16.02
C MET A 58 3.92 18.58 15.11
N GLU A 59 3.94 18.78 13.79
CA GLU A 59 3.87 17.70 12.80
C GLU A 59 5.08 16.75 12.92
N LYS A 60 6.29 17.29 13.12
CA LYS A 60 7.49 16.48 13.37
C LYS A 60 7.36 15.67 14.66
N LEU A 61 6.81 16.23 15.73
CA LEU A 61 6.59 15.51 16.99
C LEU A 61 5.56 14.39 16.80
N GLN A 62 4.46 14.66 16.10
CA GLN A 62 3.46 13.65 15.76
C GLN A 62 4.06 12.53 14.91
N SER A 63 4.81 12.89 13.87
CA SER A 63 5.47 11.92 12.98
C SER A 63 6.43 11.01 13.75
N LYS A 64 7.27 11.59 14.61
CA LYS A 64 8.17 10.82 15.50
C LYS A 64 7.41 9.88 16.43
N ALA A 65 6.31 10.32 17.03
CA ALA A 65 5.48 9.48 17.88
C ALA A 65 4.91 8.29 17.10
N LEU A 66 4.42 8.51 15.88
CA LEU A 66 3.94 7.44 15.01
C LEU A 66 5.05 6.49 14.58
N GLU A 67 6.24 6.99 14.27
CA GLU A 67 7.42 6.16 13.98
C GLU A 67 7.79 5.27 15.18
N THR A 68 7.77 5.81 16.40
CA THR A 68 8.05 5.01 17.59
C THR A 68 7.00 3.92 17.82
N LEU A 69 5.72 4.23 17.57
CA LEU A 69 4.64 3.25 17.68
C LEU A 69 4.81 2.12 16.66
N LYS A 70 5.11 2.45 15.39
CA LYS A 70 5.36 1.46 14.34
C LYS A 70 6.50 0.52 14.72
N LYS A 71 7.62 1.05 15.19
CA LYS A 71 8.76 0.22 15.65
C LYS A 71 8.35 -0.76 16.75
N SER A 72 7.57 -0.31 17.73
CA SER A 72 7.08 -1.19 18.80
C SER A 72 6.15 -2.30 18.28
N GLN A 73 5.35 -2.01 17.25
CA GLN A 73 4.47 -3.00 16.63
C GLN A 73 5.27 -4.02 15.82
N ASP A 74 6.25 -3.57 15.04
CA ASP A 74 7.15 -4.43 14.27
C ASP A 74 7.96 -5.36 15.20
N GLU A 75 8.48 -4.82 16.30
CA GLU A 75 9.17 -5.60 17.33
C GLU A 75 8.26 -6.67 17.95
N ALA A 76 7.00 -6.33 18.27
CA ALA A 76 6.04 -7.29 18.82
C ALA A 76 5.72 -8.41 17.82
N LEU A 77 5.57 -8.08 16.53
CA LEU A 77 5.31 -9.06 15.47
C LEU A 77 6.51 -10.01 15.28
N LEU A 78 7.74 -9.47 15.30
CA LEU A 78 8.96 -10.28 15.26
C LEU A 78 9.07 -11.20 16.48
N GLN A 79 8.73 -10.70 17.68
CA GLN A 79 8.70 -11.53 18.89
C GLN A 79 7.67 -12.66 18.77
N GLN A 80 6.49 -12.39 18.23
CA GLN A 80 5.48 -13.42 18.01
C GLN A 80 5.99 -14.51 17.07
N ASP A 81 6.57 -14.14 15.92
CA ASP A 81 7.11 -15.09 14.94
C ASP A 81 8.25 -15.93 15.54
N ASN A 82 9.16 -15.31 16.31
CA ASN A 82 10.20 -16.03 17.03
C ASN A 82 9.62 -17.02 18.06
N ASN A 83 8.63 -16.58 18.85
CA ASN A 83 7.95 -17.46 19.81
C ASN A 83 7.26 -18.64 19.12
N GLU A 84 6.65 -18.41 17.95
CA GLU A 84 6.05 -19.48 17.15
C GLU A 84 7.10 -20.43 16.59
N LYS A 85 8.22 -19.91 16.08
CA LYS A 85 9.37 -20.71 15.64
C LYS A 85 9.91 -21.58 16.76
N ASP A 86 10.07 -21.04 17.96
CA ASP A 86 10.55 -21.78 19.12
C ASP A 86 9.57 -22.89 19.52
N LYS A 87 8.25 -22.61 19.52
CA LYS A 87 7.22 -23.63 19.72
C LYS A 87 7.31 -24.74 18.67
N ARG A 88 7.46 -24.38 17.39
CA ARG A 88 7.63 -25.35 16.29
C ARG A 88 8.89 -26.20 16.48
N GLN A 89 10.00 -25.59 16.88
CA GLN A 89 11.25 -26.31 17.16
C GLN A 89 11.14 -27.24 18.36
N ALA A 90 10.44 -26.83 19.44
CA ALA A 90 10.19 -27.68 20.59
C ALA A 90 9.37 -28.91 20.19
N LEU A 91 8.26 -28.71 19.46
CA LEU A 91 7.46 -29.80 18.92
C LEU A 91 8.29 -30.73 18.02
N GLN A 92 9.15 -30.17 17.16
CA GLN A 92 10.03 -30.96 16.30
C GLN A 92 11.03 -31.80 17.12
N LYS A 93 11.61 -31.23 18.18
CA LYS A 93 12.52 -31.95 19.09
C LYS A 93 11.79 -33.08 19.81
N ASP A 94 10.58 -32.82 20.32
CA ASP A 94 9.76 -33.80 21.03
C ASP A 94 9.35 -34.96 20.10
N LEU A 95 8.94 -34.65 18.86
CA LEU A 95 8.69 -35.64 17.83
C LEU A 95 9.94 -36.46 17.54
N THR A 96 11.09 -35.81 17.33
CA THR A 96 12.36 -36.51 17.07
C THR A 96 12.73 -37.43 18.23
N HIS A 97 12.57 -36.97 19.47
CA HIS A 97 12.81 -37.77 20.68
C HIS A 97 11.84 -38.96 20.78
N TYR A 98 10.55 -38.74 20.52
CA TYR A 98 9.53 -39.79 20.49
C TYR A 98 9.88 -40.86 19.44
N TRP A 99 10.20 -40.45 18.22
CA TRP A 99 10.58 -41.35 17.13
C TRP A 99 11.86 -42.11 17.49
N ALA A 100 12.88 -41.44 18.04
CA ALA A 100 14.10 -42.10 18.49
C ALA A 100 13.86 -43.08 19.65
N THR A 101 12.82 -42.91 20.45
CA THR A 101 12.45 -43.82 21.53
C THR A 101 11.68 -45.02 20.99
N GLN A 102 10.71 -44.78 20.12
CA GLN A 102 9.85 -45.83 19.55
C GLN A 102 10.53 -46.62 18.42
N GLN A 103 11.44 -46.02 17.66
CA GLN A 103 12.18 -46.67 16.56
C GLN A 103 13.46 -47.38 17.03
N LYS A 104 13.81 -47.32 18.33
CA LYS A 104 14.84 -48.17 18.91
C LYS A 104 14.31 -49.60 18.97
N LEU A 105 14.38 -50.27 17.82
CA LEU A 105 14.37 -51.71 17.68
C LEU A 105 13.08 -52.39 18.15
N ASP A 106 12.21 -52.75 17.20
CA ASP A 106 11.20 -53.78 17.41
C ASP A 106 11.89 -55.01 18.03
N THR A 107 11.71 -55.21 19.33
CA THR A 107 12.27 -56.37 20.05
C THR A 107 11.72 -57.69 19.50
N GLN A 108 10.64 -57.65 18.73
CA GLN A 108 10.09 -58.77 17.96
C GLN A 108 10.91 -59.13 16.71
N ASN A 109 11.52 -58.17 16.00
CA ASN A 109 12.18 -58.38 14.71
C ASN A 109 13.71 -58.18 14.73
N ALA A 110 14.28 -57.86 15.91
CA ALA A 110 15.72 -57.67 16.10
C ALA A 110 16.56 -58.90 15.68
N GLY A 111 16.01 -60.11 15.83
CA GLY A 111 16.69 -61.35 15.43
C GLY A 111 16.88 -61.52 13.93
N LEU A 112 16.01 -60.92 13.10
CA LEU A 112 16.07 -61.04 11.63
C LEU A 112 17.04 -60.04 10.99
N LYS A 113 17.22 -58.86 11.61
CA LYS A 113 18.02 -57.75 11.05
C LYS A 113 19.49 -57.76 11.50
N ASN A 114 19.82 -58.48 12.57
CA ASN A 114 21.19 -58.72 12.97
C ASN A 114 21.76 -59.78 12.01
N GLY A 115 22.28 -59.31 10.87
CA GLY A 115 22.81 -60.16 9.80
C GLY A 115 23.60 -61.34 10.35
N LEU A 116 23.29 -62.53 9.83
CA LEU A 116 23.73 -63.90 10.16
C LEU A 116 25.12 -64.08 10.82
N LYS A 117 25.38 -63.42 11.95
CA LYS A 117 26.66 -63.50 12.67
C LYS A 117 26.71 -64.69 13.63
N GLY A 118 25.64 -65.47 13.67
CA GLY A 118 25.53 -66.77 14.32
C GLY A 118 24.99 -67.82 13.36
N ALA A 119 25.44 -67.83 12.11
CA ALA A 119 25.14 -68.93 11.19
C ALA A 119 25.66 -70.24 11.80
N PHE A 120 24.72 -71.14 12.06
CA PHE A 120 24.93 -72.49 12.58
C PHE A 120 25.97 -73.26 11.76
N ASP A 121 26.80 -74.07 12.42
CA ASP A 121 27.58 -75.11 11.76
C ASP A 121 26.63 -75.98 10.93
N ILE A 122 26.88 -76.11 9.63
CA ILE A 122 25.96 -76.69 8.62
C ILE A 122 25.64 -78.19 8.87
N THR A 123 26.20 -78.81 9.91
CA THR A 123 25.90 -80.21 10.24
C THR A 123 24.90 -80.30 11.40
N THR A 124 23.62 -80.10 11.10
CA THR A 124 22.55 -80.42 12.05
C THR A 124 22.38 -81.96 12.07
N PRO A 125 22.47 -82.65 13.23
CA PRO A 125 22.35 -84.11 13.27
C PRO A 125 20.96 -84.58 12.83
N GLU A 126 20.92 -85.59 11.97
CA GLU A 126 19.75 -86.05 11.19
C GLU A 126 18.55 -86.48 12.06
N ALA A 127 18.77 -86.78 13.35
CA ALA A 127 17.75 -87.20 14.29
C ALA A 127 16.74 -86.10 14.71
N LYS A 128 16.99 -84.81 14.41
CA LYS A 128 16.12 -83.69 14.80
C LYS A 128 15.26 -83.12 13.66
N LEU A 129 15.39 -83.65 12.45
CA LEU A 129 14.69 -83.14 11.26
C LEU A 129 13.42 -83.97 10.98
N GLY A 130 12.26 -83.42 11.35
CA GLY A 130 10.95 -84.03 11.06
C GLY A 130 10.42 -83.70 9.66
N PRO A 131 9.31 -84.34 9.22
CA PRO A 131 8.70 -84.10 7.89
C PRO A 131 8.32 -82.64 7.61
N ALA A 132 8.12 -81.83 8.66
CA ALA A 132 7.75 -80.42 8.58
C ALA A 132 8.92 -79.46 8.33
N SER A 133 10.18 -79.89 8.45
CA SER A 133 11.34 -78.99 8.30
C SER A 133 11.64 -78.62 6.84
N MET A 134 11.05 -79.33 5.87
CA MET A 134 11.18 -79.11 4.42
C MET A 134 12.62 -79.02 3.88
N GLN A 135 13.67 -79.32 4.64
CA GLN A 135 15.03 -79.51 4.10
C GLN A 135 15.17 -80.81 3.30
N ARG A 136 14.14 -81.66 3.35
CA ARG A 136 13.87 -82.74 2.41
C ARG A 136 12.51 -82.44 1.79
N PHE A 137 12.44 -82.45 0.46
CA PHE A 137 11.19 -82.19 -0.25
C PHE A 137 10.65 -83.46 -0.87
N GLN A 138 9.38 -83.75 -0.58
CA GLN A 138 8.53 -84.59 -1.42
C GLN A 138 7.46 -83.67 -2.03
N VAL A 139 7.36 -83.70 -3.36
CA VAL A 139 6.79 -82.63 -4.21
C VAL A 139 5.25 -82.58 -4.11
N GLY A 140 4.69 -81.38 -3.90
CA GLY A 140 3.24 -81.13 -4.00
C GLY A 140 2.83 -79.67 -3.78
N LEU A 141 2.53 -78.97 -4.89
CA LEU A 141 1.60 -77.85 -5.14
C LEU A 141 1.31 -76.73 -4.11
N LEU A 142 1.58 -75.51 -4.59
CA LEU A 142 0.80 -74.25 -4.53
C LEU A 142 1.20 -73.11 -3.57
N SER A 143 1.43 -71.99 -4.26
CA SER A 143 1.49 -70.57 -3.92
C SER A 143 0.48 -70.06 -2.89
N GLU A 144 0.92 -69.07 -2.10
CA GLU A 144 0.04 -68.11 -1.43
C GLU A 144 0.51 -66.67 -1.67
N VAL A 145 -0.46 -65.82 -1.97
CA VAL A 145 -0.34 -64.41 -2.36
C VAL A 145 -0.85 -63.58 -1.19
N GLU A 146 -0.07 -62.60 -0.74
CA GLU A 146 -0.48 -61.69 0.32
C GLU A 146 -1.54 -60.70 -0.18
N CYS A 147 -2.72 -60.69 0.47
CA CYS A 147 -3.77 -59.69 0.26
C CYS A 147 -3.92 -58.82 1.52
N LEU A 148 -3.41 -57.59 1.50
CA LEU A 148 -3.72 -56.57 2.50
C LEU A 148 -5.11 -55.95 2.25
N PRO A 149 -5.87 -55.57 3.30
CA PRO A 149 -7.26 -55.17 3.15
C PRO A 149 -7.44 -53.72 2.62
N GLY A 150 -8.06 -53.60 1.44
CA GLY A 150 -8.21 -52.36 0.66
C GLY A 150 -9.20 -51.30 1.18
N TRP A 151 -9.49 -51.24 2.48
CA TRP A 151 -10.30 -50.17 3.10
C TRP A 151 -9.46 -49.04 3.70
N VAL A 152 -8.19 -49.31 4.05
CA VAL A 152 -7.26 -48.29 4.60
C VAL A 152 -6.74 -47.32 3.52
N VAL A 153 -6.78 -47.72 2.24
CA VAL A 153 -6.28 -46.93 1.10
C VAL A 153 -7.37 -46.02 0.49
N ARG A 154 -8.65 -46.22 0.83
CA ARG A 154 -9.78 -45.54 0.17
C ARG A 154 -9.97 -44.06 0.53
N PRO A 155 -9.73 -43.57 1.76
CA PRO A 155 -9.83 -42.13 2.02
C PRO A 155 -8.65 -41.34 1.41
N HIS A 156 -7.45 -41.93 1.45
CA HIS A 156 -6.21 -41.23 1.08
C HIS A 156 -6.13 -40.89 -0.42
N HIS A 157 -6.67 -41.73 -1.32
CA HIS A 157 -6.65 -41.46 -2.76
C HIS A 157 -7.64 -40.38 -3.21
N MET A 158 -8.71 -40.09 -2.46
CA MET A 158 -9.65 -38.99 -2.79
C MET A 158 -9.29 -37.67 -2.11
N LEU A 159 -8.74 -37.74 -0.89
CA LEU A 159 -8.37 -36.54 -0.11
C LEU A 159 -7.10 -35.85 -0.64
N LEU A 160 -6.13 -36.61 -1.15
CA LEU A 160 -4.88 -36.04 -1.69
C LEU A 160 -5.10 -35.18 -2.96
N PRO A 161 -5.83 -35.64 -4.00
CA PRO A 161 -6.12 -34.81 -5.17
C PRO A 161 -6.95 -33.58 -4.82
N GLN A 162 -7.92 -33.72 -3.91
CA GLN A 162 -8.76 -32.62 -3.47
C GLN A 162 -7.98 -31.56 -2.67
N ALA A 163 -6.99 -31.97 -1.88
CA ALA A 163 -6.09 -31.05 -1.19
C ALA A 163 -5.14 -30.33 -2.16
N ALA A 164 -4.64 -31.04 -3.19
CA ALA A 164 -3.80 -30.46 -4.24
C ALA A 164 -4.58 -29.44 -5.10
N GLU A 165 -5.79 -29.77 -5.52
CA GLU A 165 -6.68 -28.89 -6.31
C GLU A 165 -7.03 -27.59 -5.55
N ARG A 166 -7.29 -27.69 -4.24
CA ARG A 166 -7.51 -26.52 -3.38
C ARG A 166 -6.25 -25.67 -3.22
N ALA A 167 -5.09 -26.31 -3.06
CA ALA A 167 -3.81 -25.59 -2.96
C ALA A 167 -3.43 -24.90 -4.27
N GLU A 168 -3.71 -25.49 -5.42
CA GLU A 168 -3.52 -24.87 -6.75
C GLU A 168 -4.50 -23.72 -6.98
N SER A 169 -5.77 -23.89 -6.60
CA SER A 169 -6.80 -22.85 -6.70
C SER A 169 -6.45 -21.63 -5.85
N LEU A 170 -5.94 -21.81 -4.63
CA LEU A 170 -5.50 -20.70 -3.78
C LEU A 170 -4.30 -19.95 -4.37
N LYS A 171 -3.34 -20.66 -4.99
CA LYS A 171 -2.21 -20.02 -5.68
C LYS A 171 -2.65 -19.22 -6.89
N GLU A 172 -3.58 -19.75 -7.67
CA GLU A 172 -4.12 -19.05 -8.83
C GLU A 172 -4.95 -17.83 -8.42
N GLN A 173 -5.74 -17.93 -7.35
CA GLN A 173 -6.43 -16.78 -6.75
C GLN A 173 -5.46 -15.68 -6.31
N HIS A 174 -4.40 -16.03 -5.59
CA HIS A 174 -3.38 -15.06 -5.19
C HIS A 174 -2.73 -14.39 -6.39
N ARG A 175 -2.40 -15.15 -7.44
CA ARG A 175 -1.83 -14.62 -8.68
C ARG A 175 -2.80 -13.68 -9.40
N GLN A 176 -4.10 -14.01 -9.41
CA GLN A 176 -5.14 -13.16 -9.96
C GLN A 176 -5.28 -11.85 -9.16
N GLU A 177 -5.31 -11.95 -7.84
CA GLU A 177 -5.38 -10.79 -6.94
C GLU A 177 -4.18 -9.85 -7.15
N GLU A 178 -2.96 -10.38 -7.29
CA GLU A 178 -1.79 -9.57 -7.65
C GLU A 178 -1.98 -8.81 -8.97
N THR A 179 -2.54 -9.46 -9.99
CA THR A 179 -2.79 -8.81 -11.28
C THR A 179 -3.90 -7.77 -11.21
N GLU A 180 -4.97 -8.04 -10.45
CA GLU A 180 -6.07 -7.11 -10.23
C GLU A 180 -5.60 -5.89 -9.43
N ASN A 181 -4.82 -6.10 -8.37
CA ASN A 181 -4.23 -5.04 -7.56
C ASN A 181 -3.32 -4.13 -8.41
N LEU A 182 -2.50 -4.70 -9.29
CA LEU A 182 -1.66 -3.92 -10.21
C LEU A 182 -2.52 -3.15 -11.23
N ALA A 183 -3.58 -3.76 -11.76
CA ALA A 183 -4.48 -3.09 -12.68
C ALA A 183 -5.23 -1.94 -11.99
N GLU A 184 -5.73 -2.14 -10.77
CA GLU A 184 -6.40 -1.11 -9.97
C GLU A 184 -5.47 0.06 -9.70
N MET A 185 -4.23 -0.21 -9.29
CA MET A 185 -3.22 0.82 -9.05
C MET A 185 -2.90 1.58 -10.34
N TRP A 186 -2.74 0.88 -11.46
CA TRP A 186 -2.50 1.50 -12.76
C TRP A 186 -3.66 2.38 -13.22
N HIS A 187 -4.89 1.89 -13.12
CA HIS A 187 -6.10 2.66 -13.46
C HIS A 187 -6.26 3.88 -12.57
N THR A 188 -5.94 3.75 -11.28
CA THR A 188 -5.98 4.88 -10.32
C THR A 188 -4.95 5.93 -10.70
N MET A 189 -3.68 5.55 -10.88
CA MET A 189 -2.58 6.44 -11.25
C MET A 189 -2.79 7.13 -12.59
N THR A 190 -3.38 6.42 -13.56
CA THR A 190 -3.63 6.94 -14.92
C THR A 190 -4.96 7.67 -15.04
N SER A 191 -5.81 7.61 -14.00
CA SER A 191 -7.11 8.27 -13.97
C SER A 191 -6.98 9.79 -14.16
N ASP A 192 -7.95 10.38 -14.85
CA ASP A 192 -8.07 11.83 -15.08
C ASP A 192 -8.01 12.66 -13.80
N MET A 193 -8.39 12.08 -12.65
CA MET A 193 -8.31 12.73 -11.35
C MET A 193 -6.87 12.99 -10.92
N LEU A 194 -5.96 12.04 -11.16
CA LEU A 194 -4.56 12.11 -10.71
C LEU A 194 -3.62 12.66 -11.78
N THR A 195 -3.90 12.40 -13.06
CA THR A 195 -3.09 12.92 -14.18
C THR A 195 -3.45 14.35 -14.57
N GLU A 196 -4.60 14.84 -14.09
CA GLU A 196 -5.12 16.18 -14.40
C GLU A 196 -5.18 16.48 -15.91
N CYS A 197 -5.43 15.47 -16.74
CA CYS A 197 -5.52 15.59 -18.19
C CYS A 197 -6.40 16.77 -18.59
N ALA A 198 -5.80 17.74 -19.28
CA ALA A 198 -6.44 19.01 -19.60
C ALA A 198 -7.68 18.79 -20.50
N ASP A 199 -7.63 17.77 -21.36
CA ASP A 199 -8.65 17.40 -22.36
C ASP A 199 -9.88 16.68 -21.78
N ALA A 200 -9.83 16.23 -20.53
CA ALA A 200 -10.95 15.55 -19.87
C ALA A 200 -12.19 16.44 -19.62
N GLY A 201 -12.03 17.76 -19.76
CA GLY A 201 -13.11 18.74 -19.69
C GLY A 201 -13.77 19.06 -21.03
N GLU A 202 -13.23 18.54 -22.13
CA GLU A 202 -13.64 18.89 -23.49
C GLU A 202 -14.69 17.90 -24.00
N ARG A 203 -15.80 18.43 -24.52
CA ARG A 203 -16.80 17.64 -25.22
C ARG A 203 -16.87 18.07 -26.66
N ASP A 204 -16.69 17.10 -27.55
CA ASP A 204 -17.03 17.27 -28.94
C ASP A 204 -18.57 17.26 -29.06
N VAL A 205 -19.10 18.34 -29.62
CA VAL A 205 -20.55 18.52 -29.78
C VAL A 205 -21.00 18.06 -31.18
N GLY A 206 -20.05 17.67 -32.04
CA GLY A 206 -20.35 17.27 -33.40
C GLY A 206 -20.87 18.42 -34.27
N GLY A 207 -20.88 18.22 -35.59
CA GLY A 207 -21.36 19.22 -36.56
C GLY A 207 -20.43 20.41 -36.78
N GLY A 208 -19.11 20.23 -36.60
CA GLY A 208 -18.09 21.25 -36.89
C GLY A 208 -18.06 22.42 -35.91
N LYS A 209 -18.76 22.31 -34.78
CA LYS A 209 -18.70 23.32 -33.71
C LYS A 209 -17.41 23.17 -32.92
N PRO A 210 -16.80 24.28 -32.46
CA PRO A 210 -15.67 24.20 -31.59
C PRO A 210 -16.05 23.46 -30.29
N PRO A 211 -15.10 22.69 -29.73
CA PRO A 211 -15.34 21.88 -28.55
C PRO A 211 -15.87 22.72 -27.38
N GLN A 212 -16.85 22.18 -26.67
CA GLN A 212 -17.39 22.84 -25.48
C GLN A 212 -16.67 22.33 -24.23
N ILE A 213 -16.24 23.26 -23.38
CA ILE A 213 -15.54 22.93 -22.14
C ILE A 213 -16.54 22.98 -20.98
N LEU A 214 -16.58 21.93 -20.17
CA LEU A 214 -17.45 21.87 -19.01
C LEU A 214 -16.95 22.85 -17.93
N PRO A 215 -17.83 23.69 -17.34
CA PRO A 215 -17.45 24.64 -16.30
C PRO A 215 -16.76 23.97 -15.11
N ASP A 216 -17.30 22.84 -14.65
CA ASP A 216 -16.81 22.14 -13.46
C ASP A 216 -15.45 21.45 -13.66
N ARG A 217 -15.03 21.27 -14.92
CA ARG A 217 -13.77 20.61 -15.29
C ARG A 217 -12.78 21.58 -15.94
N TRP A 218 -13.02 22.87 -15.82
CA TRP A 218 -12.12 23.88 -16.36
C TRP A 218 -10.81 23.92 -15.56
N LYS A 219 -9.72 23.48 -16.18
CA LYS A 219 -8.37 23.47 -15.59
C LYS A 219 -7.46 24.63 -16.04
N GLY A 220 -8.00 25.61 -16.75
CA GLY A 220 -7.25 26.76 -17.26
C GLY A 220 -7.07 26.76 -18.78
N ILE A 221 -6.44 27.82 -19.29
CA ILE A 221 -6.18 28.04 -20.71
C ILE A 221 -5.06 27.12 -21.18
N ARG A 222 -5.23 26.48 -22.34
CA ARG A 222 -4.19 25.60 -22.93
C ARG A 222 -2.92 26.38 -23.28
N PRO A 223 -1.73 25.78 -23.15
CA PRO A 223 -0.48 26.44 -23.51
C PRO A 223 -0.44 26.86 -24.99
N GLU A 224 -1.03 26.07 -25.89
CA GLU A 224 -1.13 26.39 -27.32
C GLU A 224 -1.95 27.66 -27.57
N GLN A 225 -3.07 27.81 -26.85
CA GLN A 225 -3.93 29.00 -26.89
C GLN A 225 -3.24 30.22 -26.26
N LEU A 226 -2.47 30.03 -25.18
CA LEU A 226 -1.66 31.10 -24.60
C LEU A 226 -0.62 31.61 -25.61
N CYS A 227 0.02 30.72 -26.36
CA CYS A 227 0.97 31.09 -27.41
C CYS A 227 0.31 31.85 -28.58
N SER A 228 -0.94 31.55 -28.94
CA SER A 228 -1.66 32.37 -29.94
C SER A 228 -1.96 33.76 -29.39
N PHE A 229 -2.42 33.89 -28.13
CA PHE A 229 -2.68 35.19 -27.53
C PHE A 229 -1.43 36.06 -27.40
N GLN A 230 -0.28 35.45 -27.08
CA GLN A 230 1.00 36.16 -27.04
C GLN A 230 1.36 36.73 -28.42
N ARG A 231 1.27 35.90 -29.47
CA ARG A 231 1.50 36.34 -30.85
C ARG A 231 0.54 37.44 -31.29
N ASP A 232 -0.74 37.31 -30.97
CA ASP A 232 -1.75 38.32 -31.30
C ASP A 232 -1.45 39.64 -30.59
N ARG A 233 -1.01 39.59 -29.33
CA ARG A 233 -0.64 40.78 -28.55
C ARG A 233 0.59 41.47 -29.14
N GLU A 234 1.59 40.72 -29.59
CA GLU A 234 2.76 41.25 -30.28
C GLU A 234 2.39 41.93 -31.60
N GLN A 235 1.52 41.30 -32.39
CA GLN A 235 1.01 41.89 -33.64
C GLN A 235 0.23 43.19 -33.37
N GLN A 236 -0.61 43.23 -32.34
CA GLN A 236 -1.33 44.45 -31.95
C GLN A 236 -0.38 45.57 -31.52
N CYS A 237 0.67 45.25 -30.76
CA CYS A 237 1.70 46.22 -30.40
C CYS A 237 2.41 46.78 -31.65
N GLN A 238 2.74 45.93 -32.61
CA GLN A 238 3.36 46.35 -33.87
C GLN A 238 2.42 47.24 -34.69
N GLN A 239 1.14 46.85 -34.85
CA GLN A 239 0.14 47.66 -35.56
C GLN A 239 -0.07 49.02 -34.90
N LYS A 240 -0.11 49.09 -33.56
CA LYS A 240 -0.21 50.36 -32.83
C LYS A 240 1.03 51.25 -33.04
N GLN A 241 2.24 50.68 -33.02
CA GLN A 241 3.46 51.44 -33.32
C GLN A 241 3.46 52.01 -34.74
N VAL A 242 2.91 51.28 -35.71
CA VAL A 242 2.79 51.75 -37.10
C VAL A 242 1.72 52.85 -37.25
N GLN A 243 0.62 52.77 -36.50
CA GLN A 243 -0.45 53.77 -36.54
C GLN A 243 -0.15 55.04 -35.75
N GLU A 244 0.63 54.97 -34.67
CA GLU A 244 1.00 56.11 -33.82
C GLU A 244 1.61 57.31 -34.59
N PRO A 245 2.58 57.13 -35.52
CA PRO A 245 3.14 58.25 -36.28
C PRO A 245 2.16 58.80 -37.32
N VAL A 246 1.27 57.96 -37.87
CA VAL A 246 0.25 58.38 -38.86
C VAL A 246 -0.81 59.26 -38.19
N LEU A 247 -1.21 58.94 -36.95
CA LEU A 247 -2.15 59.74 -36.16
C LEU A 247 -1.53 61.01 -35.57
N LYS A 248 -0.20 61.10 -35.44
CA LYS A 248 0.52 62.33 -35.01
C LYS A 248 0.79 63.31 -36.16
N MET A 249 0.55 62.91 -37.41
CA MET A 249 0.71 63.76 -38.61
C MET A 249 -0.62 64.32 -39.17
N LEU A 250 -1.75 63.96 -38.56
CA LEU A 250 -3.07 64.58 -38.76
C LEU A 250 -3.36 65.55 -37.61
#